data_AF-A0A7D8YWS8-F1
#
_entry.id   AF-A0A7D8YWS8-F1
#
_cell.length_a   1.000
_cell.length_b   1.000
_cell.length_c   1.000
_cell.angle_alpha   90.00
_cell.angle_beta   90.00
_cell.angle_gamma   90.00
#
_symmetry.space_group_name_H-M   'P 1'
#
loop_
_entity.id
_entity.type
_entity.pdbx_description
1 polymer ?
#
loop_
_entity_poly.entity_id
_entity_poly.type
_entity_poly.pdbx_seq_one_letter_code
_entity_poly.pdbx_strand_id
1 'polypeptide(L)'
;MPSLPAYTIYLFGLTASLAGITHLLSPTSATTALGLPNSCIPATNGNSLAAIAMGIYYTLAAWQENRTFFKLTVPMRCLTALVFWGQDGGAGGQWMWRLAGVWEGVGAVVTGLALVLG
;
A
#
# COMPACT_ATOMS: atom_id res chain seq x y z
N MET A 1 -7.88 6.77 23.30
CA MET A 1 -6.97 7.39 22.30
C MET A 1 -6.33 6.26 21.52
N PRO A 2 -6.22 6.35 20.18
CA PRO A 2 -5.59 5.31 19.39
C PRO A 2 -4.14 5.11 19.84
N SER A 3 -3.67 3.86 19.85
CA SER A 3 -2.27 3.54 20.11
C SER A 3 -1.37 4.06 18.98
N LEU A 4 -0.08 4.24 19.25
CA LEU A 4 0.91 4.61 18.23
C LEU A 4 0.83 3.71 16.98
N PRO A 5 0.79 2.36 17.08
CA PRO A 5 0.65 1.52 15.90
C PRO A 5 -0.73 1.62 15.25
N ALA A 6 -1.81 1.89 16.00
CA ALA A 6 -3.11 2.14 15.37
C ALA A 6 -3.07 3.39 14.46
N TYR A 7 -2.37 4.46 14.86
CA TYR A 7 -2.19 5.64 14.02
C TYR A 7 -1.44 5.35 12.71
N THR A 8 -0.38 4.53 12.75
CA THR A 8 0.38 4.17 11.54
C THR A 8 -0.48 3.35 10.58
N ILE A 9 -1.32 2.46 11.12
CA ILE A 9 -2.24 1.64 10.34
C ILE A 9 -3.38 2.48 9.76
N TYR A 10 -3.92 3.46 10.51
CA TYR A 10 -4.89 4.42 9.99
C TYR A 10 -4.34 5.22 8.80
N LEU A 11 -3.16 5.82 8.97
CA LEU A 11 -2.50 6.62 7.93
C LEU A 11 -2.25 5.78 6.67
N PHE A 12 -1.74 4.57 6.84
CA PHE A 12 -1.50 3.68 5.72
C PHE A 12 -2.80 3.25 5.04
N GLY A 13 -3.82 2.86 5.80
CA GLY A 13 -5.12 2.48 5.25
C GLY A 13 -5.79 3.61 4.48
N LEU A 14 -5.77 4.83 5.02
CA LEU A 14 -6.35 6.01 4.35
C LEU A 14 -5.61 6.35 3.05
N THR A 15 -4.29 6.34 3.06
CA THR A 15 -3.49 6.61 1.85
C THR A 15 -3.69 5.53 0.79
N ALA A 16 -3.78 4.25 1.17
CA ALA A 16 -4.09 3.15 0.25
C ALA A 16 -5.50 3.28 -0.36
N SER A 17 -6.51 3.63 0.44
CA SER A 17 -7.87 3.88 -0.06
C SER A 17 -7.90 5.03 -1.06
N LEU A 18 -7.25 6.15 -0.75
CA LEU A 18 -7.20 7.31 -1.63
C LEU A 18 -6.46 6.99 -2.94
N ALA A 19 -5.34 6.26 -2.87
CA ALA A 19 -4.63 5.79 -4.05
C ALA A 19 -5.54 4.89 -4.93
N GLY A 20 -6.25 3.94 -4.32
CA GLY A 20 -7.18 3.08 -5.05
C GLY A 20 -8.34 3.85 -5.70
N ILE A 21 -8.94 4.81 -4.99
CA ILE A 21 -10.01 5.66 -5.55
C ILE A 21 -9.50 6.49 -6.72
N THR A 22 -8.35 7.16 -6.55
CA THR A 22 -7.76 8.00 -7.60
C THR A 22 -7.39 7.19 -8.84
N HIS A 23 -6.85 5.99 -8.67
CA HIS A 23 -6.58 5.08 -9.79
C HIS A 23 -7.84 4.59 -10.49
N LEU A 24 -8.94 4.30 -9.76
CA LEU A 24 -10.22 3.92 -10.39
C LEU A 24 -10.89 5.07 -11.15
N LEU A 25 -10.74 6.31 -10.66
CA LEU A 25 -11.26 7.49 -11.35
C LEU A 25 -10.48 7.81 -12.63
N SER A 26 -9.19 7.44 -12.71
CA SER A 26 -8.36 7.64 -13.90
C SER A 26 -7.45 6.42 -14.21
N PRO A 27 -8.02 5.31 -14.71
CA PRO A 27 -7.28 4.06 -14.91
C PRO A 27 -6.12 4.18 -15.90
N THR A 28 -6.31 4.95 -16.97
CA THR A 28 -5.28 5.19 -18.00
C THR A 28 -4.07 5.95 -17.43
N SER A 29 -4.33 6.92 -16.54
CA SER A 29 -3.25 7.65 -15.85
C SER A 29 -2.49 6.75 -14.90
N ALA A 30 -3.21 5.87 -14.19
CA ALA A 30 -2.61 4.88 -13.28
C ALA A 30 -1.73 3.87 -14.04
N THR A 31 -2.19 3.30 -15.15
CA THR A 31 -1.36 2.39 -15.97
C THR A 31 -0.15 3.13 -16.54
N THR A 32 -0.32 4.36 -17.03
CA THR A 32 0.79 5.16 -17.58
C THR A 32 1.84 5.49 -16.51
N ALA A 33 1.42 5.87 -15.31
CA ALA A 33 2.31 6.15 -14.18
C ALA A 33 3.11 4.92 -13.77
N LEU A 34 2.50 3.74 -13.85
CA LEU A 34 3.14 2.44 -13.63
C LEU A 34 3.89 1.92 -14.87
N GLY A 35 3.96 2.67 -15.97
CA GLY A 35 4.59 2.27 -17.23
C GLY A 35 3.95 1.03 -17.90
N LEU A 36 2.70 0.72 -17.57
CA LEU A 36 1.94 -0.40 -18.11
C LEU A 36 1.15 0.01 -19.36
N PRO A 37 0.98 -0.89 -20.35
CA PRO A 37 0.11 -0.64 -21.49
C PRO A 37 -1.37 -0.61 -21.07
N ASN A 38 -2.21 0.04 -21.87
CA ASN A 38 -3.65 0.14 -21.61
C ASN A 38 -4.37 -1.22 -21.55
N SER A 39 -3.80 -2.27 -22.13
CA SER A 39 -4.31 -3.65 -21.98
C SER A 39 -4.30 -4.14 -20.52
N CYS A 40 -3.51 -3.50 -19.64
CA CYS A 40 -3.43 -3.79 -18.21
C CYS A 40 -4.47 -3.03 -17.37
N ILE A 41 -5.34 -2.20 -17.98
CA ILE A 41 -6.39 -1.45 -17.25
C ILE A 41 -7.28 -2.37 -16.39
N PRO A 42 -7.80 -3.51 -16.87
CA PRO A 42 -8.63 -4.40 -16.04
C PRO A 42 -7.91 -4.90 -14.79
N ALA A 43 -6.63 -5.30 -14.93
CA ALA A 43 -5.80 -5.74 -13.80
C ALA A 43 -5.50 -4.58 -12.84
N THR A 44 -5.27 -3.38 -13.37
CA THR A 44 -5.02 -2.16 -12.59
C THR A 44 -6.26 -1.74 -11.80
N ASN A 45 -7.45 -1.86 -12.40
CA ASN A 45 -8.72 -1.63 -11.69
C ASN A 45 -8.91 -2.65 -10.57
N GLY A 46 -8.61 -3.92 -10.81
CA GLY A 46 -8.63 -4.96 -9.77
C GLY A 46 -7.69 -4.64 -8.60
N ASN A 47 -6.45 -4.24 -8.90
CA ASN A 47 -5.49 -3.80 -7.88
C ASN A 47 -5.97 -2.56 -7.12
N SER A 48 -6.60 -1.62 -7.81
CA SER A 48 -7.13 -0.39 -7.20
C SER A 48 -8.30 -0.69 -6.25
N LEU A 49 -9.17 -1.63 -6.62
CA LEU A 49 -10.23 -2.10 -5.73
C LEU A 49 -9.66 -2.82 -4.49
N ALA A 50 -8.61 -3.62 -4.66
CA ALA A 50 -7.91 -4.25 -3.56
C ALA A 50 -7.28 -3.21 -2.60
N ALA A 51 -6.73 -2.11 -3.13
CA ALA A 51 -6.20 -1.01 -2.32
C ALA A 51 -7.29 -0.32 -1.48
N ILE A 52 -8.48 -0.11 -2.06
CA ILE A 52 -9.65 0.42 -1.33
C ILE A 52 -10.09 -0.54 -0.22
N ALA A 53 -10.20 -1.84 -0.54
CA ALA A 53 -10.57 -2.85 0.43
C ALA A 53 -9.55 -2.91 1.59
N MET A 54 -8.25 -2.89 1.28
CA MET A 54 -7.20 -2.81 2.29
C MET A 54 -7.37 -1.60 3.20
N GLY A 55 -7.65 -0.41 2.66
CA GLY A 55 -7.83 0.76 3.51
C GLY A 55 -9.07 0.69 4.42
N ILE A 56 -10.18 0.10 3.95
CA ILE A 56 -11.35 -0.18 4.80
C ILE A 56 -10.99 -1.16 5.92
N TYR A 57 -10.29 -2.25 5.59
CA TYR A 57 -9.94 -3.27 6.59
C TYR A 57 -8.89 -2.78 7.59
N TYR A 58 -7.92 -1.98 7.14
CA TYR A 58 -6.89 -1.41 7.99
C TYR A 58 -7.48 -0.36 8.94
N THR A 59 -8.38 0.50 8.46
CA THR A 59 -9.08 1.46 9.33
C THR A 59 -9.96 0.77 10.36
N LEU A 60 -10.67 -0.30 9.98
CA LEU A 60 -11.42 -1.13 10.93
C LEU A 60 -10.49 -1.81 11.95
N ALA A 61 -9.39 -2.41 11.52
CA ALA A 61 -8.43 -3.06 12.41
C ALA A 61 -7.78 -2.06 13.38
N ALA A 62 -7.50 -0.84 12.90
CA ALA A 62 -6.99 0.25 13.73
C ALA A 62 -8.02 0.70 14.78
N TRP A 63 -9.30 0.80 14.39
CA TRP A 63 -10.39 1.08 15.32
C TRP A 63 -10.56 0.00 16.39
N GLN A 64 -10.36 -1.26 16.02
CA GLN A 64 -10.43 -2.41 16.93
C GLN A 64 -9.15 -2.62 17.76
N GLU A 65 -8.11 -1.82 17.59
CA GLU A 65 -6.80 -2.03 18.23
C GLU A 65 -6.27 -3.47 18.01
N ASN A 66 -6.50 -4.04 16.83
CA ASN A 66 -6.16 -5.43 16.55
C ASN A 66 -4.63 -5.58 16.34
N ARG A 67 -3.90 -5.73 17.45
CA ARG A 67 -2.44 -5.87 17.44
C ARG A 67 -1.94 -7.07 16.64
N THR A 68 -2.71 -8.16 16.58
CA THR A 68 -2.36 -9.33 15.76
C THR A 68 -2.37 -8.96 14.28
N PHE A 69 -3.40 -8.24 13.83
CA PHE A 69 -3.46 -7.71 12.48
C PHE A 69 -2.26 -6.79 12.19
N PHE A 70 -1.95 -5.84 13.10
CA PHE A 70 -0.83 -4.91 12.92
C PHE A 70 0.50 -5.66 12.73
N LYS A 71 0.78 -6.68 13.56
CA LYS A 71 1.98 -7.52 13.44
C LYS A 71 2.07 -8.24 12.09
N LEU A 72 0.94 -8.71 11.55
CA LEU A 72 0.89 -9.37 10.24
C LEU A 72 1.03 -8.40 9.07
N THR A 73 0.66 -7.12 9.24
CA THR A 73 0.87 -6.12 8.18
C THR A 73 2.35 -5.86 7.92
N VAL A 74 3.21 -5.94 8.93
CA VAL A 74 4.65 -5.66 8.79
C VAL A 74 5.34 -6.59 7.78
N PRO A 75 5.31 -7.94 7.92
CA PRO A 75 5.95 -8.83 6.96
C PRO A 75 5.29 -8.75 5.58
N MET A 76 3.97 -8.58 5.50
CA MET A 76 3.27 -8.45 4.22
C MET A 76 3.72 -7.19 3.47
N ARG A 77 3.84 -6.05 4.16
CA ARG A 77 4.30 -4.80 3.53
C ARG A 77 5.79 -4.83 3.19
N CYS A 78 6.61 -5.51 3.98
CA CYS A 78 7.99 -5.81 3.58
C CYS A 78 8.04 -6.67 2.30
N LEU A 79 7.17 -7.67 2.17
CA LEU A 79 7.06 -8.47 0.95
C LEU A 79 6.62 -7.62 -0.25
N THR A 80 5.61 -6.77 -0.09
CA THR A 80 5.18 -5.82 -1.13
C THR A 80 6.34 -4.91 -1.54
N ALA A 81 7.09 -4.38 -0.57
CA ALA A 81 8.26 -3.54 -0.83
C ALA A 81 9.32 -4.26 -1.68
N LEU A 82 9.62 -5.52 -1.36
CA LEU A 82 10.59 -6.33 -2.12
C LEU A 82 10.11 -6.62 -3.54
N VAL A 83 8.83 -6.98 -3.71
CA VAL A 83 8.25 -7.25 -5.03
C VAL A 83 8.27 -5.97 -5.87
N PHE A 84 7.79 -4.86 -5.34
CA PHE A 84 7.76 -3.57 -6.06
C PHE A 84 9.16 -3.05 -6.39
N TRP A 85 10.13 -3.29 -5.50
CA TRP A 85 11.53 -2.97 -5.79
C TRP A 85 12.09 -3.79 -6.96
N GLY A 86 11.73 -5.06 -7.06
CA GLY A 86 12.16 -5.96 -8.12
C GLY A 86 11.41 -5.81 -9.46
N GLN A 87 10.30 -5.07 -9.49
CA GLN A 87 9.51 -4.86 -10.71
C GLN A 87 10.13 -3.83 -11.67
N ASP A 88 11.18 -3.12 -11.25
CA ASP A 88 11.95 -2.27 -12.16
C ASP A 88 12.91 -3.14 -13.01
N GLY A 89 12.41 -3.60 -14.16
CA GLY A 89 13.09 -4.60 -14.99
C GLY A 89 12.80 -4.57 -16.49
N GLY A 90 12.36 -3.44 -17.06
CA GLY A 90 12.12 -3.29 -18.50
C GLY A 90 12.40 -1.88 -19.01
N ALA A 91 12.70 -1.76 -20.31
CA ALA A 91 13.31 -0.62 -21.03
C ALA A 91 12.63 0.78 -20.95
N GLY A 92 11.76 1.05 -19.98
CA GLY A 92 10.95 2.27 -19.88
C GLY A 92 11.15 3.14 -18.63
N GLY A 93 12.05 2.80 -17.70
CA GLY A 93 12.36 3.66 -16.54
C GLY A 93 11.18 3.84 -15.56
N GLN A 94 10.63 2.74 -15.06
CA GLN A 94 9.40 2.74 -14.25
C GLN A 94 9.69 2.97 -12.75
N TRP A 95 10.26 4.14 -12.45
CA TRP A 95 10.63 4.60 -11.11
C TRP A 95 9.49 4.57 -10.07
N MET A 96 8.23 4.62 -10.53
CA MET A 96 7.04 4.64 -9.69
C MET A 96 6.89 3.36 -8.85
N TRP A 97 7.29 2.19 -9.38
CA TRP A 97 7.27 0.93 -8.61
C TRP A 97 8.25 0.96 -7.45
N ARG A 98 9.45 1.51 -7.65
CA ARG A 98 10.43 1.66 -6.56
C ARG A 98 9.94 2.63 -5.50
N LEU A 99 9.31 3.74 -5.89
CA LEU A 99 8.70 4.66 -4.92
C LEU A 99 7.62 3.97 -4.07
N ALA A 100 6.73 3.23 -4.72
CA ALA A 100 5.70 2.46 -4.02
C ALA A 100 6.36 1.45 -3.06
N GLY A 101 7.44 0.77 -3.51
CA GLY A 101 8.19 -0.15 -2.66
C GLY A 101 8.85 0.52 -1.45
N VAL A 102 9.42 1.71 -1.62
CA VAL A 102 9.98 2.51 -0.51
C VAL A 102 8.87 2.93 0.46
N TRP A 103 7.72 3.38 -0.04
CA TRP A 103 6.57 3.75 0.78
C TRP A 103 6.09 2.58 1.64
N GLU A 104 5.98 1.40 1.04
CA GLU A 104 5.61 0.17 1.74
C GLU A 104 6.63 -0.21 2.80
N GLY A 105 7.93 -0.21 2.46
CA GLY A 105 9.01 -0.59 3.35
C GLY A 105 9.17 0.38 4.53
N VAL A 106 9.19 1.69 4.26
CA VAL A 106 9.30 2.72 5.31
C VAL A 106 8.11 2.62 6.26
N GLY A 107 6.88 2.52 5.73
CA GLY A 107 5.73 2.42 6.61
C GLY A 107 5.65 1.08 7.35
N ALA A 108 6.21 -0.02 6.81
CA ALA A 108 6.33 -1.28 7.54
C ALA A 108 7.30 -1.14 8.73
N VAL A 109 8.45 -0.49 8.52
CA VAL A 109 9.42 -0.18 9.58
C VAL A 109 8.80 0.71 10.65
N VAL A 110 8.10 1.78 10.24
CA VAL A 110 7.43 2.69 11.17
C VAL A 110 6.36 1.97 12.00
N THR A 111 5.51 1.14 11.39
CA THR A 111 4.53 0.33 12.13
C THR A 111 5.22 -0.69 13.04
N GLY A 112 6.29 -1.33 12.60
CA GLY A 112 7.07 -2.27 13.41
C GLY A 112 7.68 -1.61 14.64
N LEU A 113 8.30 -0.44 14.49
CA LEU A 113 8.83 0.35 15.59
C LEU A 113 7.71 0.81 16.54
N ALA A 114 6.57 1.27 16.01
CA ALA A 114 5.43 1.66 16.82
C ALA A 114 4.86 0.49 17.64
N LEU A 115 4.90 -0.74 17.12
CA LEU A 115 4.50 -1.97 17.83
C LEU A 115 5.48 -2.38 18.94
N VAL A 116 6.76 -2.03 18.83
CA VAL A 116 7.75 -2.31 19.88
C VAL A 116 7.71 -1.23 20.98
N LEU A 117 7.44 0.01 20.61
CA LEU A 117 7.49 1.17 21.51
C LEU A 117 6.18 1.46 22.28
N GLY A 118 5.04 0.93 21.84
CA GLY A 118 3.73 1.16 22.48
C GLY A 118 2.71 0.07 22.21
#